data_AF-A0A397UV01-F1
#
_entry.id   AF-A0A397UV01-F1
#
_cell.length_a   1.000
_cell.length_b   1.000
_cell.length_c   1.000
_cell.angle_alpha   90.00
_cell.angle_beta   90.00
_cell.angle_gamma   90.00
#
_symmetry.space_group_name_H-M   'P 1'
#
loop_
_entity.id
_entity.type
_entity.pdbx_description
1 polymer ?
#
loop_
_entity_poly.entity_id
_entity_poly.type
_entity_poly.pdbx_seq_one_letter_code
_entity_poly.pdbx_strand_id
1 'polypeptide(L)'
;MVSYNDIVLPTAWDIEDKPPFIDIDASRLKVNYTGPDDNKAFIVRANRPIPSQCGIFYFEIKIIDKGKNGMIGIGYCTKQRDKKIGNSTHINDMLMPGKRRF
;
A
#
# COMPACT_ATOMS: atom_id res chain seq x y z
N MET A 1 8.69 -29.39 -0.01
CA MET A 1 9.72 -28.36 0.24
C MET A 1 9.52 -27.30 -0.83
N VAL A 2 9.18 -26.05 -0.48
CA VAL A 2 8.99 -24.98 -1.49
C VAL A 2 10.38 -24.58 -1.99
N SER A 3 10.59 -24.59 -3.30
CA SER A 3 11.86 -24.13 -3.87
C SER A 3 11.99 -22.63 -3.62
N TYR A 4 13.18 -22.17 -3.23
CA TYR A 4 13.43 -20.74 -2.95
C TYR A 4 13.17 -19.85 -4.19
N ASN A 5 13.26 -20.44 -5.38
CA ASN A 5 12.98 -19.79 -6.66
C ASN A 5 11.49 -19.47 -6.88
N ASP A 6 10.59 -20.02 -6.06
CA ASP A 6 9.13 -19.77 -6.16
C ASP A 6 8.66 -18.64 -5.22
N ILE A 7 9.56 -18.05 -4.43
CA ILE A 7 9.22 -16.95 -3.52
C ILE A 7 9.10 -15.66 -4.33
N VAL A 8 7.86 -15.21 -4.53
CA VAL A 8 7.59 -13.98 -5.28
C VAL A 8 7.39 -12.81 -4.32
N LEU A 9 8.38 -11.91 -4.27
CA LEU A 9 8.37 -10.74 -3.40
C LEU A 9 7.52 -9.59 -3.99
N PRO A 10 7.03 -8.67 -3.13
CA PRO A 10 6.57 -7.36 -3.57
C PRO A 10 7.75 -6.57 -4.13
N THR A 11 7.63 -6.09 -5.37
CA THR A 11 8.71 -5.39 -6.09
C THR A 11 8.29 -4.05 -6.67
N ALA A 12 6.99 -3.75 -6.67
CA ALA A 12 6.42 -2.57 -7.31
C ALA A 12 5.02 -2.25 -6.75
N TRP A 13 4.51 -1.06 -7.03
CA TRP A 13 3.10 -0.70 -6.78
C TRP A 13 2.16 -1.44 -7.75
N ASP A 14 0.98 -1.80 -7.27
CA ASP A 14 -0.07 -2.46 -8.06
C ASP A 14 -0.80 -1.44 -8.95
N ILE A 15 -0.73 -1.63 -10.27
CA ILE A 15 -1.42 -0.76 -11.23
C ILE A 15 -2.89 -1.16 -11.38
N GLU A 16 -3.18 -2.46 -11.28
CA GLU A 16 -4.53 -3.00 -11.48
C GLU A 16 -5.47 -2.58 -10.34
N ASP A 17 -4.89 -2.34 -9.16
CA ASP A 17 -5.58 -1.91 -7.95
C ASP A 17 -5.36 -0.42 -7.64
N LYS A 18 -5.05 0.37 -8.67
CA LYS A 18 -4.77 1.81 -8.53
C LYS A 18 -6.08 2.58 -8.32
N PRO A 19 -6.23 3.36 -7.22
CA PRO A 19 -7.41 4.18 -7.02
C PRO A 19 -7.45 5.40 -7.98
N PRO A 20 -8.59 6.11 -8.06
CA PRO A 20 -8.67 7.41 -8.72
C PRO A 20 -7.67 8.41 -8.12
N PHE A 21 -7.23 9.39 -8.93
CA PHE A 21 -6.36 10.49 -8.49
C PHE A 21 -4.98 10.08 -7.95
N ILE A 22 -4.59 8.83 -8.21
CA ILE A 22 -3.24 8.35 -7.98
C ILE A 22 -2.62 8.00 -9.32
N ASP A 23 -1.45 8.54 -9.60
CA ASP A 23 -0.65 8.17 -10.75
C ASP A 23 0.59 7.41 -10.32
N ILE A 24 0.83 6.28 -11.00
CA ILE A 24 2.00 5.43 -10.80
C ILE A 24 2.87 5.60 -12.04
N ASP A 25 4.15 5.86 -11.84
CA ASP A 25 5.08 6.04 -12.95
C ASP A 25 5.39 4.73 -13.70
N ALA A 26 6.08 4.82 -14.84
CA ALA A 26 6.43 3.65 -15.63
C ALA A 26 7.31 2.64 -14.87
N SER A 27 8.14 3.10 -13.92
CA SER A 27 8.94 2.21 -13.08
C SER A 27 8.12 1.45 -12.04
N ARG A 28 6.89 1.91 -11.75
CA ARG A 28 6.01 1.42 -10.69
C ARG A 28 6.60 1.55 -9.29
N LEU A 29 7.54 2.47 -9.10
CA LEU A 29 8.17 2.75 -7.80
C LEU A 29 7.82 4.14 -7.29
N LYS A 30 7.27 5.01 -8.13
CA LYS A 30 6.83 6.36 -7.74
C LYS A 30 5.32 6.49 -7.82
N VAL A 31 4.74 7.08 -6.78
CA VAL A 31 3.32 7.41 -6.67
C VAL A 31 3.19 8.93 -6.58
N ASN A 32 2.27 9.51 -7.35
CA ASN A 32 1.89 10.91 -7.26
C ASN A 32 0.39 11.02 -6.98
N TYR A 33 0.03 11.92 -6.06
CA TYR A 33 -1.36 12.30 -5.84
C TYR A 33 -1.73 13.45 -6.79
N THR A 34 -2.84 13.30 -7.52
CA THR A 34 -3.33 14.27 -8.51
C THR A 34 -4.76 14.73 -8.21
N GLY A 35 -5.24 14.50 -6.99
CA GLY A 35 -6.59 14.88 -6.58
C GLY A 35 -6.74 16.38 -6.29
N PRO A 36 -7.97 16.91 -6.38
CA PRO A 36 -8.22 18.35 -6.24
C PRO A 36 -8.14 18.85 -4.80
N ASP A 37 -8.36 17.97 -3.80
CA ASP A 37 -8.40 18.33 -2.39
C ASP A 37 -7.84 17.23 -1.47
N ASP A 38 -7.36 17.62 -0.29
CA ASP A 38 -6.72 16.71 0.69
C ASP A 38 -7.76 16.08 1.65
N ASN A 39 -9.06 16.13 1.32
CA ASN A 39 -10.14 15.70 2.20
C ASN A 39 -10.41 14.18 2.17
N LYS A 40 -9.83 13.48 1.19
CA LYS A 40 -9.99 12.03 1.02
C LYS A 40 -8.64 11.34 1.03
N ALA A 41 -8.59 10.20 1.72
CA ALA A 41 -7.43 9.34 1.73
C ALA A 41 -7.60 8.20 0.71
N PHE A 42 -6.53 7.92 -0.04
CA PHE A 42 -6.45 6.81 -0.98
C PHE A 42 -5.32 5.86 -0.58
N ILE A 43 -5.46 4.60 -0.96
CA ILE A 43 -4.49 3.54 -0.64
C ILE A 43 -3.96 2.95 -1.93
N VAL A 44 -2.64 2.80 -2.00
CA VAL A 44 -1.96 2.02 -3.03
C VAL A 44 -1.29 0.84 -2.34
N ARG A 45 -1.39 -0.34 -2.95
CA ARG A 45 -0.77 -1.58 -2.45
C ARG A 45 0.39 -2.00 -3.34
N ALA A 46 1.30 -2.80 -2.79
CA ALA A 46 2.29 -3.49 -3.59
C ALA A 46 1.62 -4.54 -4.50
N ASN A 47 2.27 -4.86 -5.62
CA ASN A 47 1.80 -5.84 -6.60
C ASN A 47 1.65 -7.27 -6.06
N ARG A 48 2.27 -7.56 -4.92
CA ARG A 48 2.25 -8.86 -4.25
C ARG A 48 2.22 -8.71 -2.73
N PRO A 49 1.68 -9.69 -1.99
CA PRO A 49 1.80 -9.72 -0.54
C PRO A 49 3.24 -10.06 -0.11
N ILE A 50 3.60 -9.72 1.12
CA ILE A 50 4.86 -10.15 1.74
C ILE A 50 4.76 -11.66 2.04
N PRO A 51 5.65 -12.52 1.49
CA PRO A 51 5.65 -13.94 1.78
C PRO A 51 5.98 -14.24 3.25
N SER A 52 5.27 -15.17 3.88
CA SER A 52 5.55 -15.57 5.28
C SER A 52 6.93 -16.21 5.44
N GLN A 53 7.51 -16.70 4.35
CA GLN A 53 8.85 -17.29 4.27
C GLN A 53 9.98 -16.27 4.46
N CYS A 54 9.70 -14.96 4.34
CA CYS A 54 10.73 -13.93 4.48
C CYS A 54 11.35 -13.88 5.89
N GLY A 55 10.60 -14.28 6.92
CA GLY A 55 10.98 -14.06 8.33
C GLY A 55 10.96 -12.58 8.69
N ILE A 56 11.92 -11.82 8.15
CA ILE A 56 12.01 -10.35 8.26
C ILE A 56 11.87 -9.76 6.86
N PHE A 57 10.98 -8.78 6.71
CA PHE A 57 10.81 -8.02 5.48
C PHE A 57 11.08 -6.54 5.74
N TYR A 58 11.81 -5.89 4.84
CA TYR A 58 12.21 -4.49 4.94
C TYR A 58 11.88 -3.74 3.66
N PHE A 59 11.35 -2.53 3.79
CA PHE A 59 11.16 -1.60 2.69
C PHE A 59 11.28 -0.17 3.22
N GLU A 60 11.61 0.76 2.32
CA GLU A 60 11.69 2.18 2.62
C GLU A 60 10.80 2.96 1.65
N ILE A 61 10.30 4.10 2.11
CA ILE A 61 9.55 5.05 1.29
C ILE A 61 10.22 6.41 1.45
N LYS A 62 10.62 7.01 0.33
CA LYS A 62 11.12 8.38 0.29
C LYS A 62 9.97 9.34 -0.02
N ILE A 63 9.69 10.27 0.90
CA ILE A 63 8.75 11.36 0.63
C ILE A 63 9.46 12.39 -0.25
N ILE A 64 9.03 12.50 -1.52
CA ILE A 64 9.59 13.47 -2.48
C ILE A 64 8.89 14.82 -2.33
N ASP A 65 7.57 14.80 -2.16
CA ASP A 65 6.73 15.97 -1.93
C ASP A 65 5.65 15.59 -0.91
N LYS A 66 5.45 16.45 0.09
CA LYS A 66 4.42 16.27 1.13
C LYS A 66 3.07 16.87 0.73
N GLY A 67 3.01 17.65 -0.35
CA GLY A 67 1.81 18.40 -0.73
C GLY A 67 1.44 19.47 0.30
N LYS A 68 0.17 19.88 0.31
CA LYS A 68 -0.31 20.99 1.15
C LYS A 68 -0.34 20.60 2.64
N ASN A 69 -1.00 19.50 2.98
CA ASN A 69 -1.20 19.10 4.38
C ASN A 69 -0.23 18.02 4.88
N GLY A 70 0.55 17.36 4.01
CA GLY A 70 1.48 16.31 4.46
C GLY A 70 0.82 15.04 4.97
N MET A 71 -0.44 14.78 4.58
CA MET A 71 -1.21 13.63 5.05
C MET A 71 -0.79 12.35 4.34
N ILE A 72 0.28 11.72 4.84
CA ILE A 72 0.85 10.49 4.25
C ILE A 72 0.90 9.40 5.32
N GLY A 73 0.20 8.29 5.08
CA GLY A 73 0.23 7.09 5.91
C GLY A 73 1.01 5.97 5.21
N ILE A 74 1.94 5.34 5.94
CA ILE A 74 2.73 4.21 5.44
C ILE A 74 2.56 3.04 6.42
N GLY A 75 2.21 1.87 5.90
CA GLY A 75 1.97 0.69 6.71
C GLY A 75 1.58 -0.52 5.89
N TYR A 76 0.95 -1.49 6.56
CA TYR A 76 0.52 -2.74 5.95
C TYR A 76 -1.00 -2.84 5.95
N CYS A 77 -1.57 -3.50 4.96
CA CYS A 77 -2.99 -3.82 4.94
C CYS A 77 -3.20 -5.22 4.37
N THR A 78 -4.34 -5.84 4.69
CA THR A 78 -4.75 -7.07 4.03
C THR A 78 -5.36 -6.75 2.68
N LYS A 79 -5.29 -7.70 1.74
CA LYS A 79 -6.10 -7.61 0.52
C LYS A 79 -7.55 -7.90 0.90
N GLN A 80 -8.32 -6.88 1.28
CA GLN A 80 -9.78 -7.05 1.40
C GLN A 80 -10.32 -7.42 0.02
N ARG A 81 -10.84 -8.65 -0.12
CA ARG A 81 -11.81 -8.98 -1.17
C ARG A 81 -13.12 -8.37 -0.73
N ASP A 82 -13.79 -7.62 -1.60
CA ASP A 82 -15.05 -6.91 -1.37
C ASP A 82 -16.01 -7.64 -0.41
N LYS A 83 -15.90 -7.38 0.89
CA LYS A 83 -17.01 -7.59 1.81
C LYS A 83 -17.57 -6.22 2.07
N LYS A 84 -18.60 -5.88 1.29
CA LYS A 84 -19.55 -4.80 1.64
C LYS A 84 -20.12 -5.11 3.02
N ILE A 85 -19.44 -4.67 4.07
CA ILE A 85 -20.00 -4.58 5.40
C ILE A 85 -19.75 -3.15 5.86
N GLY A 86 -20.78 -2.32 5.64
CA GLY A 86 -21.02 -1.02 6.27
C GLY A 86 -19.85 -0.04 6.32
N ASN A 87 -19.84 0.94 5.41
CA ASN A 87 -19.21 2.26 5.57
C ASN A 87 -17.76 2.33 6.12
N SER A 88 -16.99 1.25 6.11
CA SER A 88 -15.59 1.28 6.55
C SER A 88 -14.73 1.71 5.37
N THR A 89 -14.23 2.93 5.44
CA THR A 89 -13.19 3.45 4.56
C THR A 89 -11.98 2.52 4.64
N HIS A 90 -11.40 2.15 3.49
CA HIS A 90 -10.25 1.23 3.39
C HIS A 90 -9.05 1.57 4.32
N ILE A 91 -8.99 2.82 4.81
CA ILE A 91 -8.00 3.30 5.78
C ILE A 91 -8.08 2.63 7.15
N ASN A 92 -9.25 2.12 7.56
CA ASN A 92 -9.43 1.53 8.88
C ASN A 92 -8.68 0.20 9.03
N ASP A 93 -8.28 -0.42 7.91
CA ASP A 93 -7.52 -1.67 7.88
C ASP A 93 -6.01 -1.49 7.76
N MET A 94 -5.52 -0.24 7.63
CA MET A 94 -4.09 0.00 7.62
C MET A 94 -3.50 -0.17 9.03
N LEU A 95 -2.63 -1.15 9.16
CA LEU A 95 -1.78 -1.34 10.32
C LEU A 95 -0.55 -0.43 10.19
N MET A 96 -0.52 0.61 11.01
CA MET A 96 0.66 1.47 11.14
C MET A 96 1.75 0.75 11.95
N PRO A 97 3.04 0.99 11.65
CA PRO A 97 4.14 0.49 12.46
C PRO A 97 3.91 0.77 13.95
N GLY A 98 4.13 -0.22 14.81
CA GLY A 98 3.92 -0.12 16.26
C GLY A 98 2.52 -0.46 16.77
N LYS A 99 1.52 -0.66 15.90
CA LYS A 99 0.21 -1.21 16.30
C LYS A 99 0.27 -2.75 16.37
N ARG A 100 0.02 -3.33 17.55
CA ARG A 100 -0.17 -4.79 17.72
C ARG A 100 -1.62 -5.15 17.41
N ARG A 101 -1.85 -6.20 16.62
CA ARG A 101 -3.13 -6.93 16.66
C ARG A 101 -3.09 -7.84 17.90
N PHE A 102 -4.06 -7.68 18.80
CA PHE A 102 -4.40 -8.72 19.77
C PHE A 102 -5.25 -9.79 19.06
#